data_AF-A0A3D1TG77-F1
#
_entry.id   AF-A0A3D1TG77-F1
#
_cell.length_a   1.000
_cell.length_b   1.000
_cell.length_c   1.000
_cell.angle_alpha   90.00
_cell.angle_beta   90.00
_cell.angle_gamma   90.00
#
_symmetry.space_group_name_H-M   'P 1'
#
loop_
_entity.id
_entity.type
_entity.pdbx_description
1 polymer ?
#
loop_
_entity_poly.entity_id
_entity_poly.type
_entity_poly.pdbx_seq_one_letter_code
_entity_poly.pdbx_strand_id
1 'polypeptide(L)'
;MAIEYRGSFPHFDIERIRTYPLSGRPSKVHLKDLAAPVLLAQGPALPRSESLSAVATAVLNARAEGKPVILFTGAHLVKNGFGPLVRDLVRRKLVTMVSMNAAGMIHDLELALVGATSEDVPAALPVGDFGFSEETGRLINE
;
A
#
# COMPACT_ATOMS: atom_id res chain seq x y z
N MET A 1 16.72 -36.72 -0.35
CA MET A 1 16.70 -36.86 -1.82
C MET A 1 16.58 -35.46 -2.40
N ALA A 2 17.56 -35.00 -3.18
CA ALA A 2 17.45 -33.73 -3.89
C ALA A 2 16.43 -33.91 -5.03
N ILE A 3 15.42 -33.04 -5.10
CA ILE A 3 14.48 -33.02 -6.21
C ILE A 3 15.23 -32.45 -7.41
N GLU A 4 15.39 -33.24 -8.46
CA GLU A 4 16.04 -32.80 -9.70
C GLU A 4 15.10 -31.88 -10.47
N TYR A 5 15.44 -30.59 -10.57
CA TYR A 5 14.66 -29.61 -11.31
C TYR A 5 14.71 -29.92 -12.82
N ARG A 6 13.56 -30.14 -13.45
CA ARG A 6 13.41 -30.48 -14.89
C ARG A 6 12.68 -29.39 -15.69
N GLY A 7 12.86 -28.11 -15.34
CA GLY A 7 12.24 -27.00 -16.07
C GLY A 7 13.08 -26.51 -17.25
N SER A 8 12.47 -25.67 -18.10
CA SER A 8 13.09 -25.14 -19.34
C SER A 8 14.16 -24.07 -19.10
N PHE A 9 14.33 -23.59 -17.87
CA PHE A 9 15.28 -22.53 -17.50
C PHE A 9 16.21 -23.02 -16.39
N PRO A 10 17.50 -22.62 -16.36
CA PRO A 10 18.37 -22.99 -15.24
C PRO A 10 17.81 -22.47 -13.92
N HIS A 11 18.09 -23.19 -12.83
CA HIS A 11 17.78 -22.72 -11.49
C HIS A 11 18.51 -21.39 -11.25
N PHE A 12 17.78 -20.38 -10.80
CA PHE A 12 18.39 -19.11 -10.44
C PHE A 12 19.22 -19.28 -9.17
N ASP A 13 20.47 -18.83 -9.20
CA ASP A 13 21.35 -18.87 -8.04
C ASP A 13 21.00 -17.71 -7.10
N ILE A 14 20.38 -18.05 -5.97
CA ILE A 14 19.92 -17.08 -4.96
C ILE A 14 21.07 -16.31 -4.31
N GLU A 15 22.30 -16.85 -4.30
CA GLU A 15 23.47 -16.16 -3.74
C GLU A 15 23.87 -14.93 -4.59
N ARG A 16 23.34 -14.83 -5.81
CA ARG A 16 23.57 -13.68 -6.70
C ARG A 16 22.62 -12.52 -6.44
N ILE A 17 21.61 -12.69 -5.58
CA ILE A 17 20.70 -11.61 -5.20
C ILE A 17 21.50 -10.56 -4.42
N ARG A 18 21.34 -9.31 -4.84
CA ARG A 18 21.85 -8.16 -4.10
C ARG A 18 20.68 -7.29 -3.74
N THR A 19 20.68 -6.84 -2.49
CA THR A 19 19.75 -5.83 -2.02
C THR A 19 20.43 -4.47 -1.97
N TYR A 20 19.63 -3.43 -1.88
CA TYR A 20 20.10 -2.05 -1.77
C TYR A 20 19.31 -1.28 -0.71
N PRO A 21 19.90 -0.20 -0.14
CA PRO A 21 19.21 0.62 0.84
C PRO A 21 17.97 1.31 0.24
N LEU A 22 16.83 1.17 0.88
CA LEU A 22 15.56 1.77 0.50
C LEU A 22 15.69 3.30 0.34
N SER A 23 16.45 3.96 1.22
CA SER A 23 16.62 5.41 1.21
C SER A 23 17.29 5.95 -0.05
N GLY A 24 18.06 5.11 -0.76
CA GLY A 24 18.69 5.46 -2.04
C GLY A 24 17.83 5.16 -3.27
N ARG A 25 16.69 4.48 -3.10
CA ARG A 25 15.86 4.01 -4.22
C ARG A 25 14.98 5.14 -4.78
N PRO A 26 15.08 5.45 -6.09
CA PRO A 26 14.14 6.35 -6.75
C PRO A 26 12.68 5.91 -6.52
N SER A 27 11.84 6.85 -6.06
CA SER A 27 10.46 6.60 -5.65
C SER A 27 9.55 7.67 -6.23
N LYS A 28 8.35 7.30 -6.67
CA LYS A 28 7.43 8.19 -7.39
C LYS A 28 6.47 8.96 -6.49
N VAL A 29 6.32 8.53 -5.24
CA VAL A 29 5.33 9.09 -4.30
C VAL A 29 6.04 9.42 -3.00
N HIS A 30 5.82 10.63 -2.50
CA HIS A 30 6.42 11.14 -1.28
C HIS A 30 5.35 11.63 -0.29
N LEU A 31 5.75 11.86 0.97
CA LEU A 31 4.84 12.36 2.01
C LEU A 31 4.08 13.64 1.62
N LYS A 32 4.71 14.52 0.85
CA LYS A 32 4.10 15.76 0.35
C LYS A 32 2.97 15.54 -0.66
N ASP A 33 2.95 14.37 -1.30
CA ASP A 33 1.97 14.00 -2.32
C ASP A 33 0.72 13.35 -1.69
N LEU A 34 0.76 13.08 -0.38
CA LEU A 34 -0.34 12.42 0.31
C LEU A 34 -1.54 13.37 0.49
N ALA A 35 -2.73 12.80 0.36
CA ALA A 35 -3.98 13.50 0.56
C ALA A 35 -4.11 14.03 2.00
N ALA A 36 -4.64 15.24 2.14
CA ALA A 36 -5.00 15.83 3.42
C ALA A 36 -6.53 15.77 3.61
N PRO A 37 -7.06 14.89 4.49
CA PRO A 37 -8.52 14.72 4.66
C PRO A 37 -9.26 16.03 4.95
N VAL A 38 -8.67 16.92 5.77
CA VAL A 38 -9.25 18.22 6.12
C VAL A 38 -9.38 19.11 4.90
N LEU A 39 -8.38 19.15 4.02
CA LEU A 39 -8.42 19.96 2.80
C LEU A 39 -9.42 19.40 1.79
N LEU A 40 -9.49 18.06 1.67
CA LEU A 40 -10.48 17.41 0.81
C LEU A 40 -11.92 17.71 1.26
N ALA A 41 -12.17 17.78 2.56
CA ALA A 41 -13.49 18.13 3.10
C ALA A 41 -13.86 19.62 2.89
N GLN A 42 -12.87 20.49 2.71
CA GLN A 42 -13.05 21.92 2.41
C GLN A 42 -13.11 22.24 0.91
N GLY A 43 -12.78 21.25 0.07
CA GLY A 43 -12.79 21.40 -1.38
C GLY A 43 -14.20 21.51 -1.97
N PRO A 44 -14.29 21.71 -3.30
CA PRO A 44 -15.58 21.71 -3.99
C PRO A 44 -16.30 20.38 -3.77
N ALA A 45 -17.62 20.44 -3.65
CA ALA A 45 -18.44 19.24 -3.50
C ALA A 45 -18.15 18.26 -4.65
N LEU A 46 -17.77 17.03 -4.29
CA LEU A 46 -17.61 15.97 -5.27
C LEU A 46 -18.97 15.63 -5.89
N PRO A 47 -19.00 15.19 -7.17
CA PRO A 47 -20.23 14.71 -7.80
C PRO A 47 -20.90 13.67 -6.91
N ARG A 48 -22.20 13.86 -6.63
CA ARG A 48 -22.96 12.91 -5.83
C ARG A 48 -23.10 11.60 -6.60
N SER A 49 -22.65 10.51 -6.00
CA SER A 49 -22.95 9.15 -6.44
C SER A 49 -23.95 8.56 -5.46
N GLU A 50 -25.08 8.08 -5.98
CA GLU A 50 -26.09 7.37 -5.18
C GLU A 50 -25.48 6.12 -4.53
N SER A 51 -24.69 5.36 -5.29
CA SER A 51 -24.00 4.18 -4.79
C SER A 51 -23.02 4.50 -3.65
N LEU A 52 -22.25 5.58 -3.78
CA LEU A 52 -21.35 6.01 -2.71
C LEU A 52 -22.12 6.46 -1.46
N SER A 53 -23.23 7.17 -1.67
CA SER A 53 -24.11 7.63 -0.58
C SER A 53 -24.76 6.45 0.16
N ALA A 54 -25.14 5.39 -0.57
CA ALA A 54 -25.67 4.17 0.01
C ALA A 54 -24.60 3.45 0.86
N VAL A 55 -23.36 3.34 0.38
CA VAL A 55 -22.25 2.76 1.14
C VAL A 55 -21.95 3.58 2.39
N ALA A 56 -21.89 4.92 2.28
CA ALA A 56 -21.67 5.79 3.42
C ALA A 56 -22.75 5.62 4.50
N THR A 57 -24.03 5.59 4.09
CA THR A 57 -25.17 5.34 4.99
C THR A 57 -25.07 3.98 5.67
N ALA A 58 -24.74 2.93 4.92
CA ALA A 58 -24.58 1.58 5.46
C ALA A 58 -23.46 1.49 6.51
N VAL A 59 -22.33 2.16 6.25
CA VAL A 59 -21.22 2.27 7.22
C VAL A 59 -21.68 2.99 8.48
N LEU A 60 -22.34 4.14 8.36
CA LEU A 60 -22.82 4.91 9.51
C LEU A 60 -23.80 4.11 10.37
N ASN A 61 -24.77 3.42 9.75
CA ASN A 61 -25.76 2.61 10.45
C ASN A 61 -25.09 1.41 11.17
N ALA A 62 -24.20 0.70 10.49
CA ALA A 62 -23.46 -0.41 11.11
C ALA A 62 -22.68 0.05 12.34
N ARG A 63 -22.04 1.21 12.27
CA ARG A 63 -21.28 1.76 13.40
C ARG A 63 -22.17 2.28 14.53
N ALA A 64 -23.32 2.87 14.22
CA ALA A 64 -24.31 3.26 15.22
C ALA A 64 -24.86 2.04 16.00
N GLU A 65 -24.99 0.89 15.33
CA GLU A 65 -25.38 -0.38 15.93
C GLU A 65 -24.22 -1.15 16.60
N GLY A 66 -23.02 -0.57 16.65
CA GLY A 66 -21.83 -1.21 17.24
C GLY A 66 -21.20 -2.33 16.39
N LYS A 67 -21.68 -2.56 15.16
CA LYS A 67 -21.21 -3.63 14.26
C LYS A 67 -19.87 -3.27 13.61
N PRO A 68 -18.93 -4.23 13.45
CA PRO A 68 -17.65 -3.96 12.79
C PRO A 68 -17.82 -3.57 11.32
N VAL A 69 -16.91 -2.73 10.81
CA VAL A 69 -16.81 -2.36 9.39
C VAL A 69 -15.39 -2.68 8.92
N ILE A 70 -15.27 -3.61 7.98
CA ILE A 70 -13.99 -4.09 7.46
C ILE A 70 -13.80 -3.52 6.06
N LEU A 71 -12.70 -2.79 5.84
CA LEU A 71 -12.29 -2.29 4.53
C LEU A 71 -11.32 -3.28 3.89
N PHE A 72 -11.73 -3.92 2.79
CA PHE A 72 -10.83 -4.70 1.94
C PHE A 72 -10.32 -3.82 0.80
N THR A 73 -9.00 -3.77 0.61
CA THR A 73 -8.41 -2.92 -0.44
C THR A 73 -7.11 -3.50 -0.99
N GLY A 74 -6.72 -3.04 -2.18
CA GLY A 74 -5.39 -3.29 -2.74
C GLY A 74 -4.40 -2.17 -2.41
N ALA A 75 -3.20 -2.30 -2.95
CA ALA A 75 -2.11 -1.33 -2.79
C ALA A 75 -2.41 0.09 -3.28
N HIS A 76 -3.26 0.25 -4.30
CA HIS A 76 -3.46 1.53 -4.99
C HIS A 76 -3.99 2.65 -4.11
N LEU A 77 -4.71 2.32 -3.03
CA LEU A 77 -5.17 3.34 -2.09
C LEU A 77 -3.97 4.03 -1.43
N VAL A 78 -3.02 3.25 -0.89
CA VAL A 78 -1.84 3.79 -0.21
C VAL A 78 -0.87 4.38 -1.24
N LYS A 79 -0.59 3.64 -2.32
CA LYS A 79 0.30 4.06 -3.41
C LYS A 79 -0.10 5.41 -4.00
N ASN A 80 -1.39 5.67 -4.18
CA ASN A 80 -1.87 6.94 -4.76
C ASN A 80 -2.07 8.05 -3.71
N GLY A 81 -1.52 7.87 -2.51
CA GLY A 81 -1.48 8.91 -1.49
C GLY A 81 -2.74 9.03 -0.63
N PHE A 82 -3.68 8.08 -0.70
CA PHE A 82 -4.94 8.15 0.06
C PHE A 82 -4.89 7.43 1.42
N GLY A 83 -3.75 6.88 1.83
CA GLY A 83 -3.55 6.29 3.15
C GLY A 83 -4.05 7.17 4.32
N PRO A 84 -3.82 8.49 4.32
CA PRO A 84 -4.34 9.39 5.35
C PRO A 84 -5.88 9.42 5.49
N LEU A 85 -6.62 9.14 4.41
CA LEU A 85 -8.09 9.04 4.47
C LEU A 85 -8.51 7.79 5.24
N VAL A 86 -7.87 6.65 4.98
CA VAL A 86 -8.14 5.41 5.73
C VAL A 86 -7.78 5.58 7.21
N ARG A 87 -6.63 6.21 7.49
CA ARG A 87 -6.25 6.56 8.86
C ARG A 87 -7.31 7.44 9.55
N ASP A 88 -7.87 8.43 8.85
CA ASP A 88 -8.93 9.28 9.40
C ASP A 88 -10.22 8.48 9.68
N LEU A 89 -10.64 7.59 8.78
CA LEU A 89 -11.79 6.70 8.99
C LEU A 89 -11.59 5.76 10.20
N VAL A 90 -10.37 5.22 10.37
CA VAL A 90 -10.03 4.37 11.52
C VAL A 90 -10.05 5.19 12.82
N ARG A 91 -9.45 6.39 12.83
CA ARG A 91 -9.46 7.29 14.01
C ARG A 91 -10.87 7.68 14.44
N ARG A 92 -11.78 7.86 13.48
CA ARG A 92 -13.21 8.13 13.73
C ARG A 92 -14.02 6.88 14.09
N LYS A 93 -13.38 5.71 14.18
CA LYS A 93 -14.02 4.42 14.42
C LYS A 93 -15.09 4.08 13.38
N LEU A 94 -14.97 4.61 12.15
CA LEU A 94 -15.87 4.31 11.02
C LEU A 94 -15.47 3.03 10.30
N VAL A 95 -14.16 2.76 10.24
CA VAL A 95 -13.58 1.48 9.83
C VAL A 95 -12.91 0.86 11.05
N THR A 96 -13.22 -0.39 11.35
CA THR A 96 -12.67 -1.11 12.51
C THR A 96 -11.55 -2.08 12.16
N MET A 97 -11.44 -2.46 10.88
CA MET A 97 -10.37 -3.31 10.37
C MET A 97 -10.06 -2.92 8.93
N VAL A 98 -8.78 -2.89 8.59
CA VAL A 98 -8.32 -2.73 7.22
C VAL A 98 -7.63 -4.04 6.83
N SER A 99 -8.04 -4.62 5.72
CA SER A 99 -7.42 -5.80 5.12
C SER A 99 -6.89 -5.42 3.75
N MET A 100 -5.62 -5.77 3.50
CA MET A 100 -4.95 -5.44 2.24
C MET A 100 -4.00 -6.55 1.81
N ASN A 101 -3.62 -6.53 0.53
CA ASN A 101 -2.55 -7.39 0.03
C ASN A 101 -1.17 -6.90 0.48
N ALA A 102 -0.14 -7.75 0.35
CA ALA A 102 1.22 -7.44 0.78
C ALA A 102 1.80 -6.17 0.13
N ALA A 103 1.40 -5.85 -1.11
CA ALA A 103 1.83 -4.62 -1.77
C ALA A 103 1.33 -3.35 -1.06
N GLY A 104 0.15 -3.37 -0.43
CA GLY A 104 -0.33 -2.25 0.39
C GLY A 104 0.55 -2.02 1.62
N MET A 105 0.95 -3.11 2.29
CA MET A 105 1.86 -3.08 3.43
C MET A 105 3.24 -2.52 3.04
N ILE A 106 3.78 -2.93 1.89
CA ILE A 106 5.04 -2.39 1.35
C ILE A 106 4.96 -0.86 1.23
N HIS A 107 3.89 -0.34 0.60
CA HIS A 107 3.78 1.11 0.42
C HIS A 107 3.66 1.89 1.73
N ASP A 108 2.88 1.38 2.68
CA ASP A 108 2.69 2.04 3.98
C ASP A 108 3.99 2.02 4.80
N LEU A 109 4.68 0.88 4.82
CA LEU A 109 5.96 0.72 5.51
C LEU A 109 7.04 1.65 4.93
N GLU A 110 7.20 1.69 3.61
CA GLU A 110 8.22 2.53 2.97
C GLU A 110 7.96 4.03 3.19
N LEU A 111 6.68 4.45 3.12
CA LEU A 111 6.29 5.81 3.48
C LEU A 111 6.62 6.13 4.94
N ALA A 112 6.41 5.19 5.85
CA ALA A 112 6.73 5.38 7.27
C ALA A 112 8.25 5.43 7.54
N LEU A 113 9.05 4.63 6.82
CA LEU A 113 10.49 4.52 7.03
C LEU A 113 11.29 5.67 6.40
N VAL A 114 11.03 5.96 5.12
CA VAL A 114 11.85 6.90 4.33
C VAL A 114 11.05 8.05 3.73
N GLY A 115 9.74 8.10 3.98
CA GLY A 115 8.89 9.16 3.45
C GLY A 115 8.62 9.08 1.94
N ALA A 116 8.90 7.93 1.32
CA ALA A 116 8.75 7.72 -0.11
C ALA A 116 8.39 6.27 -0.45
N THR A 117 7.63 6.06 -1.52
CA THR A 117 7.29 4.73 -2.05
C THR A 117 7.00 4.77 -3.55
N SER A 118 6.57 3.64 -4.12
CA SER A 118 6.29 3.41 -5.53
C SER A 118 7.56 3.48 -6.38
N GLU A 119 8.33 2.40 -6.34
CA GLU A 119 9.49 2.16 -7.20
C GLU A 119 9.17 2.38 -8.69
N ASP A 120 10.17 2.84 -9.44
CA ASP A 120 10.09 2.99 -10.89
C ASP A 120 10.24 1.64 -11.62
N VAL A 121 9.14 0.91 -11.73
CA VAL A 121 9.10 -0.41 -12.39
C VAL A 121 9.77 -0.43 -13.77
N PRO A 122 9.44 0.49 -14.72
CA PRO A 122 10.14 0.57 -16.00
C PRO A 122 11.67 0.70 -15.92
N ALA A 123 12.19 1.37 -14.90
CA ALA A 123 13.63 1.56 -14.73
C ALA A 123 14.29 0.37 -14.03
N ALA A 124 13.64 -0.19 -12.99
CA ALA A 124 14.21 -1.22 -12.14
C ALA A 124 14.09 -2.64 -12.72
N LEU A 125 13.00 -2.94 -13.41
CA LEU A 125 12.70 -4.30 -13.87
C LEU A 125 13.67 -4.81 -14.96
N PRO A 126 14.08 -4.00 -15.96
CA PRO A 126 15.03 -4.45 -16.99
C PRO A 126 16.44 -4.75 -16.46
N VAL A 127 16.84 -4.12 -15.36
CA VAL A 127 18.17 -4.29 -14.75
C VAL A 127 18.19 -5.31 -13.60
N GLY A 128 17.01 -5.83 -13.22
CA GLY A 128 16.87 -6.84 -12.17
C GLY A 128 16.87 -6.28 -10.75
N ASP A 129 16.61 -4.98 -10.57
CA ASP A 129 16.61 -4.32 -9.25
C ASP A 129 15.21 -4.22 -8.63
N PHE A 130 14.15 -4.55 -9.39
CA PHE A 130 12.77 -4.39 -8.92
C PHE A 130 12.48 -5.25 -7.68
N GLY A 131 12.09 -4.60 -6.58
CA GLY A 131 11.69 -5.27 -5.35
C GLY A 131 12.85 -5.72 -4.44
N PHE A 132 14.09 -5.29 -4.69
CA PHE A 132 15.28 -5.69 -3.89
C PHE A 132 15.71 -4.67 -2.83
N SER A 133 14.78 -3.84 -2.36
CA SER A 133 14.98 -2.98 -1.17
C SER A 133 15.22 -3.84 0.08
N GLU A 134 16.39 -3.68 0.72
CA GLU A 134 16.80 -4.45 1.91
C GLU A 134 15.83 -4.24 3.07
N GLU A 135 15.57 -2.99 3.45
CA GLU A 135 14.74 -2.66 4.61
C GLU A 135 13.30 -3.09 4.39
N THR A 136 12.77 -2.92 3.17
CA THR A 136 11.40 -3.36 2.83
C THR A 136 11.27 -4.88 2.99
N GLY A 137 12.21 -5.63 2.39
CA GLY A 137 12.18 -7.09 2.43
C GLY A 137 12.38 -7.63 3.85
N ARG A 138 13.35 -7.11 4.59
CA ARG A 138 13.67 -7.56 5.95
C ARG A 138 12.55 -7.25 6.93
N LEU A 139 12.08 -6.00 7.01
CA LEU A 139 11.15 -5.56 8.07
C LEU A 139 9.72 -6.13 7.92
N ILE A 140 9.32 -6.58 6.73
CA ILE A 140 8.02 -7.23 6.53
C ILE A 140 8.03 -8.69 7.02
N ASN A 141 9.21 -9.30 7.14
CA ASN A 141 9.38 -10.71 7.48
C ASN A 141 9.95 -10.94 8.90
N GLU A 142 10.17 -9.88 9.68
CA GLU A 142 10.52 -9.93 11.11
C GLU A 142 9.26 -9.86 11.99
#